data_AF-T1A768-F1
#
_entry.id   AF-T1A768-F1
#
_cell.length_a   1.000
_cell.length_b   1.000
_cell.length_c   1.000
_cell.angle_alpha   90.00
_cell.angle_beta   90.00
_cell.angle_gamma   90.00
#
_symmetry.space_group_name_H-M   'P 1'
#
loop_
_entity.id
_entity.type
_entity.pdbx_description
1 polymer ?
#
loop_
_entity_poly.entity_id
_entity_poly.type
_entity_poly.pdbx_seq_one_letter_code
_entity_poly.pdbx_strand_id
1 'polypeptide(L)'
;MIRKPYRASYERALGQLRAEGIGTLVTGDIDQVGGAPNWIAERARPFDLEIFAPLWQRSRIGILQALIRFRFETIVSCVDDSKLGPEWLSRRLDPEALRDLRGVSRSAGIDPTGEQGEYHTITL
;
A
#
# COMPACT_ATOMS: atom_id res chain seq x y z
N MET A 1 -3.58 -4.49 -19.84
CA MET A 1 -3.06 -3.25 -19.21
C MET A 1 -4.23 -2.36 -18.78
N ILE A 2 -4.20 -1.85 -17.55
CA ILE A 2 -5.24 -0.97 -16.99
C ILE A 2 -5.09 0.46 -17.56
N ARG A 3 -6.18 1.05 -18.02
CA ARG A 3 -6.20 2.39 -18.64
C ARG A 3 -7.53 3.12 -18.45
N LYS A 4 -7.57 4.42 -18.74
CA LYS A 4 -8.82 5.20 -18.75
C LYS A 4 -9.83 4.60 -19.76
N PRO A 5 -11.13 4.48 -19.42
CA PRO A 5 -11.71 4.72 -18.09
C PRO A 5 -11.34 3.60 -17.10
N TYR A 6 -10.67 3.98 -15.99
CA TYR A 6 -9.97 3.04 -15.10
C TYR A 6 -10.89 1.96 -14.53
N ARG A 7 -12.09 2.34 -14.07
CA ARG A 7 -13.10 1.40 -13.56
C ARG A 7 -13.39 0.29 -14.57
N ALA A 8 -13.83 0.64 -15.77
CA ALA A 8 -14.23 -0.36 -16.76
C ALA A 8 -13.03 -1.19 -17.25
N SER A 9 -11.85 -0.58 -17.36
CA SER A 9 -10.65 -1.33 -17.73
C SER A 9 -10.19 -2.30 -16.64
N TYR A 10 -10.39 -1.96 -15.37
CA TYR A 10 -10.09 -2.81 -14.23
C TYR A 10 -11.09 -3.95 -14.12
N GLU A 11 -12.39 -3.66 -14.17
CA GLU A 11 -13.46 -4.68 -14.17
C GLU A 11 -13.28 -5.68 -15.32
N ARG A 12 -12.88 -5.23 -16.52
CA ARG A 12 -12.54 -6.16 -17.62
C ARG A 12 -11.37 -7.08 -17.30
N ALA A 13 -10.32 -6.58 -16.65
CA ALA A 13 -9.19 -7.41 -16.25
C ALA A 13 -9.58 -8.42 -15.16
N LEU A 14 -10.42 -8.02 -14.19
CA LEU A 14 -10.98 -8.91 -13.18
C LEU A 14 -11.80 -10.05 -13.81
N GLY A 15 -12.66 -9.73 -14.79
CA GLY A 15 -13.40 -10.74 -15.53
C GLY A 15 -12.52 -11.73 -16.28
N GLN A 16 -11.39 -11.27 -16.83
CA GLN A 16 -10.40 -12.16 -17.46
C GLN A 16 -9.77 -13.12 -16.45
N LEU A 17 -9.34 -12.62 -15.29
CA LEU A 17 -8.78 -13.46 -14.23
C LEU A 17 -9.79 -14.53 -13.77
N ARG A 18 -11.06 -14.16 -13.61
CA ARG A 18 -12.10 -15.12 -13.27
C ARG A 18 -12.32 -16.17 -14.37
N ALA A 19 -12.30 -15.77 -15.64
CA ALA A 19 -12.39 -16.70 -16.77
C ALA A 19 -11.20 -17.66 -16.85
N GLU A 20 -10.03 -17.25 -16.36
CA GLU A 20 -8.83 -18.09 -16.20
C GLU A 20 -8.89 -19.01 -14.97
N GLY A 21 -9.99 -18.98 -14.20
CA GLY A 21 -10.19 -19.84 -13.02
C GLY A 21 -9.60 -19.27 -11.73
N ILE A 22 -9.13 -18.03 -11.71
CA ILE A 22 -8.64 -17.38 -10.50
C ILE A 22 -9.84 -16.97 -9.64
N GLY A 23 -9.84 -17.41 -8.38
CA GLY A 23 -10.90 -17.13 -7.41
C GLY A 23 -10.56 -16.04 -6.39
N THR A 24 -9.26 -15.81 -6.12
CA THR A 24 -8.81 -14.93 -5.03
C THR A 24 -7.74 -13.98 -5.52
N LEU A 25 -7.86 -12.70 -5.17
CA LEU A 25 -6.85 -11.67 -5.36
C LEU A 25 -6.22 -11.33 -4.02
N VAL A 26 -4.89 -11.40 -3.96
CA VAL A 26 -4.13 -10.94 -2.79
C VAL A 26 -3.69 -9.51 -3.02
N THR A 27 -4.08 -8.60 -2.13
CA THR A 27 -3.72 -7.18 -2.21
C THR A 27 -2.86 -6.76 -1.03
N GLY A 28 -2.09 -5.67 -1.23
CA GLY A 28 -1.28 -5.03 -0.19
C GLY A 28 -2.01 -3.94 0.58
N ASP A 29 -3.34 -3.81 0.44
CA ASP A 29 -4.11 -2.73 1.08
C ASP A 29 -3.97 -2.78 2.60
N ILE A 30 -3.77 -1.61 3.22
CA ILE A 30 -3.52 -1.51 4.66
C ILE A 30 -4.66 -0.79 5.39
N ASP A 31 -5.26 0.24 4.79
CA ASP A 31 -6.42 0.95 5.33
C ASP A 31 -7.33 1.53 4.22
N GLN A 32 -8.38 2.23 4.66
CA GLN A 32 -9.09 3.20 3.86
C GLN A 32 -8.20 4.42 3.58
N VAL A 33 -8.18 4.84 2.32
CA VAL A 33 -7.49 6.05 1.89
C VAL A 33 -8.50 7.19 1.82
N GLY A 34 -8.27 8.27 2.56
CA GLY A 34 -9.19 9.41 2.62
C GLY A 34 -10.63 9.07 3.07
N GLY A 35 -10.80 8.00 3.87
CA GLY A 35 -12.11 7.52 4.32
C GLY A 35 -12.95 6.81 3.24
N ALA A 36 -12.40 6.60 2.04
CA ALA A 36 -13.06 5.85 0.99
C ALA A 36 -13.07 4.34 1.30
N PRO A 37 -14.12 3.60 0.94
CA PRO A 37 -14.13 2.14 1.04
C PRO A 37 -13.04 1.52 0.14
N ASN A 38 -12.66 0.27 0.43
CA ASN A 38 -11.68 -0.44 -0.39
C ASN A 38 -12.20 -0.61 -1.83
N TRP A 39 -11.62 0.16 -2.76
CA TRP A 39 -12.05 0.21 -4.14
C TRP A 39 -11.88 -1.13 -4.85
N ILE A 40 -10.80 -1.86 -4.58
CA ILE A 40 -10.52 -3.16 -5.22
C ILE A 40 -11.61 -4.16 -4.87
N ALA A 41 -11.98 -4.25 -3.59
CA ALA A 41 -13.06 -5.10 -3.12
C ALA A 41 -14.39 -4.78 -3.79
N GLU A 42 -14.75 -3.49 -3.91
CA GLU A 42 -15.98 -3.12 -4.61
C GLU A 42 -15.99 -3.50 -6.09
N ARG A 43 -14.85 -3.39 -6.78
CA ARG A 43 -14.74 -3.73 -8.20
C ARG A 43 -14.68 -5.24 -8.44
N ALA A 44 -14.19 -6.01 -7.46
CA ALA A 44 -14.09 -7.47 -7.52
C ALA A 44 -15.43 -8.18 -7.26
N ARG A 45 -16.32 -7.60 -6.44
CA ARG A 45 -17.63 -8.18 -6.08
C ARG A 45 -18.45 -8.72 -7.27
N PRO A 46 -18.62 -8.02 -8.41
CA PRO A 46 -19.41 -8.52 -9.52
C PRO A 46 -18.86 -9.78 -10.20
N PHE A 47 -17.59 -10.12 -9.97
CA PHE A 47 -16.88 -11.24 -10.59
C PHE A 47 -16.69 -12.43 -9.65
N ASP A 48 -17.32 -12.39 -8.46
CA ASP A 48 -17.18 -13.42 -7.43
C ASP A 48 -15.71 -13.69 -7.04
N LEU A 49 -14.87 -12.65 -7.14
CA LEU A 49 -13.47 -12.71 -6.74
C LEU A 49 -13.34 -12.36 -5.26
N GLU A 50 -12.76 -13.27 -4.49
CA GLU A 50 -12.39 -13.03 -3.10
C GLU A 50 -11.22 -12.04 -3.04
N ILE A 51 -11.30 -11.06 -2.14
CA ILE A 51 -10.15 -10.20 -1.81
C ILE A 51 -9.55 -10.68 -0.49
N PHE A 52 -8.30 -11.11 -0.55
CA PHE A 52 -7.48 -11.38 0.62
C PHE A 52 -6.47 -10.25 0.82
N ALA A 53 -6.67 -9.43 1.85
CA ALA A 53 -5.78 -8.32 2.19
C ALA A 53 -5.08 -8.60 3.53
N PRO A 54 -3.88 -9.22 3.54
CA PRO A 54 -3.23 -9.68 4.77
C PRO A 54 -2.85 -8.55 5.74
N LEU A 55 -2.67 -7.35 5.19
CA LEU A 55 -2.23 -6.16 5.89
C LEU A 55 -3.40 -5.30 6.40
N TRP A 56 -4.64 -5.62 6.00
CA TRP A 56 -5.82 -4.82 6.33
C TRP A 56 -5.97 -4.62 7.84
N GLN A 57 -6.04 -3.35 8.27
CA GLN A 57 -6.19 -2.95 9.68
C GLN A 57 -5.07 -3.48 10.61
N ARG A 58 -3.94 -3.90 10.07
CA ARG A 58 -2.76 -4.25 10.88
C ARG A 58 -2.11 -2.98 11.41
N SER A 59 -1.39 -3.10 12.53
CA SER A 59 -0.58 -2.00 13.07
C SER A 59 0.43 -1.53 12.03
N ARG A 60 0.43 -0.22 11.72
CA ARG A 60 1.30 0.39 10.71
C ARG A 60 2.77 0.19 11.09
N ILE A 61 3.08 0.43 12.37
CA ILE A 61 4.40 0.15 12.94
C ILE A 61 4.72 -1.35 12.93
N GLY A 62 3.74 -2.21 13.23
CA GLY A 62 3.91 -3.66 13.18
C GLY A 62 4.27 -4.17 11.77
N ILE A 63 3.70 -3.57 10.72
CA ILE A 63 4.02 -3.89 9.32
C ILE A 63 5.47 -3.51 9.00
N LEU A 64 5.88 -2.29 9.32
CA LEU A 64 7.26 -1.86 9.07
C LEU A 64 8.28 -2.70 9.85
N GLN A 65 7.97 -3.06 11.10
CA GLN A 65 8.77 -3.99 11.89
C GLN A 65 8.84 -5.37 11.23
N ALA A 66 7.74 -5.85 10.64
CA ALA A 66 7.72 -7.12 9.94
C ALA A 66 8.60 -7.07 8.68
N LEU A 67 8.53 -5.99 7.87
CA LEU A 67 9.39 -5.80 6.70
C LEU A 67 10.87 -5.90 7.07
N ILE A 68 11.30 -5.17 8.11
CA ILE A 68 12.67 -5.20 8.62
C ILE A 68 13.04 -6.59 9.13
N ARG A 69 12.18 -7.22 9.92
CA ARG A 69 12.41 -8.57 10.47
C ARG A 69 12.57 -9.61 9.36
N PHE A 70 11.79 -9.50 8.30
CA PHE A 70 11.85 -10.37 7.13
C PHE A 70 12.97 -9.98 6.15
N ARG A 71 13.79 -8.97 6.48
CA ARG A 71 14.94 -8.52 5.70
C ARG A 71 14.59 -8.07 4.29
N PHE A 72 13.42 -7.45 4.12
CA PHE A 72 13.08 -6.77 2.88
C PHE A 72 14.05 -5.60 2.69
N GLU A 73 14.68 -5.52 1.52
CA GLU A 73 15.44 -4.35 1.13
C GLU A 73 14.51 -3.37 0.44
N THR A 74 14.05 -2.37 1.19
CA THR A 74 13.06 -1.40 0.72
C THR A 74 13.64 0.01 0.81
N ILE A 75 13.51 0.78 -0.27
CA ILE A 75 14.01 2.15 -0.38
C ILE A 75 12.84 3.09 -0.68
N VAL A 76 12.82 4.25 -0.05
CA VAL A 76 11.89 5.33 -0.38
C VAL A 76 12.24 5.91 -1.76
N SER A 77 11.36 5.68 -2.73
CA SER A 77 11.56 6.02 -4.14
C SER A 77 10.89 7.34 -4.55
N CYS A 78 9.86 7.76 -3.82
CA CYS A 78 9.13 9.00 -4.05
C CYS A 78 8.59 9.53 -2.72
N VAL A 79 8.51 10.84 -2.56
CA VAL A 79 7.91 11.49 -1.38
C VAL A 79 6.98 12.62 -1.83
N ASP A 80 5.90 12.81 -1.09
CA ASP A 80 5.09 14.03 -1.13
C ASP A 80 5.73 15.03 -0.16
N ASP A 81 6.43 16.02 -0.70
CA ASP A 81 7.20 17.01 0.06
C ASP A 81 6.33 17.90 0.97
N SER A 82 5.02 17.93 0.72
CA SER A 82 4.04 18.60 1.59
C SER A 82 3.74 17.82 2.88
N LYS A 83 4.09 16.53 2.93
CA LYS A 83 3.81 15.63 4.06
C LYS A 83 5.07 15.06 4.71
N LEU A 84 6.08 14.70 3.90
CA LEU A 84 7.32 14.08 4.34
C LEU A 84 8.50 14.73 3.62
N GLY A 85 9.51 15.15 4.38
CA GLY A 85 10.62 15.93 3.82
C GLY A 85 11.46 15.19 2.77
N PRO A 86 12.10 15.91 1.82
CA PRO A 86 12.88 15.32 0.74
C PRO A 86 14.10 14.52 1.22
N GLU A 87 14.56 14.73 2.45
CA GLU A 87 15.61 13.94 3.09
C GLU A 87 15.29 12.45 3.22
N TRP A 88 14.02 12.08 3.06
CA TRP A 88 13.57 10.69 3.05
C TRP A 88 13.84 9.96 1.73
N LEU A 89 14.02 10.68 0.62
CA LEU A 89 14.33 10.06 -0.67
C LEU A 89 15.61 9.23 -0.59
N SER A 90 15.58 8.04 -1.19
CA SER A 90 16.67 7.07 -1.17
C SER A 90 17.04 6.51 0.21
N ARG A 91 16.33 6.87 1.30
CA ARG A 91 16.52 6.20 2.59
C ARG A 91 16.01 4.76 2.51
N ARG A 92 16.78 3.84 3.09
CA ARG A 92 16.35 2.46 3.33
C ARG A 92 15.38 2.40 4.51
N LEU A 93 14.35 1.58 4.43
CA LEU A 93 13.44 1.30 5.54
C LEU A 93 14.06 0.30 6.51
N ASP A 94 15.02 0.77 7.30
CA ASP A 94 15.75 0.00 8.29
C ASP A 94 15.30 0.35 9.74
N PRO A 95 15.89 -0.25 10.80
CA PRO A 95 15.53 0.08 12.18
C PRO A 95 15.69 1.55 12.56
N GLU A 96 16.60 2.29 11.92
CA GLU A 96 16.82 3.72 12.16
C GLU A 96 15.72 4.53 11.50
N ALA A 97 15.47 4.30 10.21
CA ALA A 97 14.37 4.93 9.49
C ALA A 97 13.01 4.69 10.20
N LEU A 98 12.80 3.50 10.76
CA LEU A 98 11.58 3.21 11.53
C LEU A 98 11.49 4.00 12.86
N ARG A 99 12.62 4.29 13.52
CA ARG A 99 12.59 5.19 14.69
C ARG A 99 12.23 6.61 14.26
N ASP A 100 12.82 7.08 13.17
CA ASP A 100 12.57 8.41 12.63
C ASP A 100 11.10 8.56 12.17
N LEU A 101 10.56 7.59 11.42
CA LEU A 101 9.16 7.58 10.97
C LEU A 101 8.18 7.62 12.15
N ARG A 102 8.51 6.92 13.25
CA ARG A 102 7.71 6.99 14.48
C ARG A 102 7.72 8.38 15.10
N GLY A 103 8.85 9.07 15.06
CA GLY A 103 8.96 10.47 15.49
C GLY A 103 8.07 11.37 14.66
N VAL A 104 8.26 11.33 13.33
CA VAL A 104 7.52 12.18 12.38
C VAL A 104 6.02 11.88 12.42
N SER A 105 5.60 10.62 12.46
CA SER A 105 4.19 10.24 12.57
C SER A 105 3.52 10.82 13.82
N ARG A 106 4.22 10.84 14.96
CA ARG A 106 3.69 11.44 16.20
C ARG A 106 3.62 12.97 16.15
N SER A 107 4.60 13.63 15.52
CA SER A 107 4.67 15.10 15.50
C SER A 107 3.86 15.74 14.38
N ALA A 108 3.78 15.09 13.22
CA ALA A 108 3.15 15.62 12.00
C ALA A 108 1.85 14.90 11.62
N GLY A 109 1.49 13.82 12.32
CA GLY A 109 0.24 13.09 12.06
C GLY A 109 0.23 12.28 10.76
N ILE A 110 1.39 12.01 10.17
CA ILE A 110 1.49 11.22 8.94
C ILE A 110 1.26 9.73 9.21
N ASP A 111 0.79 9.01 8.18
CA ASP A 111 0.78 7.56 8.18
C ASP A 111 2.20 7.03 7.94
N PRO A 112 2.79 6.29 8.90
CA PRO A 112 4.18 5.86 8.80
C PRO A 112 4.39 4.75 7.77
N THR A 113 3.33 4.13 7.23
CA THR A 113 3.40 3.18 6.11
C THR A 113 3.23 3.85 4.74
N GLY A 114 2.97 5.16 4.70
CA GLY A 114 2.74 5.90 3.45
C GLY A 114 1.35 5.65 2.84
N GLU A 115 0.41 5.07 3.60
CA GLU A 115 -0.91 4.66 3.12
C GLU A 115 -1.74 5.83 2.57
N GLN A 116 -1.51 7.05 3.06
CA GLN A 116 -2.22 8.26 2.64
C GLN A 116 -1.42 9.06 1.58
N GLY A 117 -0.46 8.40 0.93
CA GLY A 117 0.34 8.95 -0.16
C GLY A 117 1.47 9.87 0.31
N GLU A 118 2.01 9.65 1.51
CA GLU A 118 3.16 10.39 2.02
C GLU A 118 4.45 10.05 1.27
N TYR A 119 4.62 8.77 0.93
CA TYR A 119 5.78 8.30 0.18
C TYR A 119 5.48 6.97 -0.52
N HIS A 120 6.29 6.66 -1.52
CA HIS A 120 6.32 5.35 -2.15
C HIS A 120 7.67 4.70 -1.98
N THR A 121 7.68 3.38 -2.07
CA THR A 121 8.89 2.59 -1.97
C THR A 121 9.07 1.72 -3.20
N ILE A 122 10.32 1.31 -3.40
CA ILE A 122 10.68 0.19 -4.24
C ILE A 122 11.35 -0.87 -3.35
N THR A 123 11.00 -2.14 -3.58
CA THR A 123 11.71 -3.27 -2.97
C THR A 123 12.72 -3.80 -3.98
N LEU A 124 13.95 -4.04 -3.54
CA LEU A 124 15.09 -4.48 -4.35
C LEU A 124 15.22 -6.01 -4.37
#